data_AF-A0A4R9QRH3-F1
#
_entry.id   AF-A0A4R9QRH3-F1
#
_cell.length_a   1.000
_cell.length_b   1.000
_cell.length_c   1.000
_cell.angle_alpha   90.00
_cell.angle_beta   90.00
_cell.angle_gamma   90.00
#
_symmetry.space_group_name_H-M   'P 1'
#
loop_
_entity.id
_entity.type
_entity.pdbx_description
1 polymer ?
#
loop_
_entity_poly.entity_id
_entity_poly.type
_entity_poly.pdbx_seq_one_letter_code
_entity_poly.pdbx_strand_id
1 'polypeptide(L)'
;MPKPVRLLTKPRAKAETFDPSKPSELKIHYIGEWMEHREKSVKDMVEALDLSTPSQVYRWLKGQKPHNDELLRIAAFLETEPESLLRHPLDDWMTRFFRGRSEEEKKAIVEMMQKAWGRTGTSG
;
A
#
# COMPACT_ATOMS: atom_id res chain seq x y z
N MET A 1 8.65 -56.96 10.53
CA MET A 1 9.15 -55.94 9.57
C MET A 1 8.27 -54.70 9.67
N PRO A 2 8.81 -53.49 9.91
CA PRO A 2 7.98 -52.29 9.93
C PRO A 2 7.62 -51.88 8.49
N LYS A 3 6.37 -51.48 8.26
CA LYS A 3 5.88 -51.01 6.96
C LYS A 3 6.44 -49.60 6.67
N PRO A 4 6.81 -49.27 5.42
CA PRO A 4 7.31 -47.94 5.10
C PRO A 4 6.19 -46.90 5.18
N VAL A 5 6.45 -45.80 5.88
CA VAL A 5 5.59 -44.62 5.93
C VAL A 5 5.75 -43.85 4.62
N ARG A 6 4.68 -43.79 3.80
CA ARG A 6 4.65 -42.93 2.62
C ARG A 6 4.55 -41.48 3.06
N LEU A 7 5.63 -40.71 2.86
CA LEU A 7 5.57 -39.25 2.90
C LEU A 7 4.70 -38.77 1.74
N LEU A 8 3.49 -38.29 2.05
CA LEU A 8 2.64 -37.54 1.13
C LEU A 8 3.29 -36.17 0.90
N THR A 9 4.19 -36.07 -0.09
CA THR A 9 4.62 -34.78 -0.60
C THR A 9 3.45 -34.18 -1.39
N LYS A 10 2.75 -33.21 -0.79
CA LYS A 10 1.82 -32.38 -1.56
C LYS A 10 2.60 -31.78 -2.74
N PRO A 11 2.08 -31.85 -3.98
CA PRO A 11 2.74 -31.20 -5.10
C PRO A 11 2.87 -29.71 -4.78
N ARG A 12 4.10 -29.18 -4.93
CA ARG A 12 4.39 -27.75 -4.85
C ARG A 12 3.40 -27.04 -5.78
N ALA A 13 2.58 -26.16 -5.24
CA ALA A 13 1.66 -25.35 -6.05
C ALA A 13 2.48 -24.75 -7.21
N LYS A 14 2.02 -24.95 -8.45
CA LYS A 14 2.68 -24.39 -9.63
C LYS A 14 2.74 -22.88 -9.42
N ALA A 15 3.92 -22.30 -9.59
CA ALA A 15 4.06 -20.84 -9.60
C ALA A 15 3.09 -20.31 -10.66
N GLU A 16 2.11 -19.51 -10.25
CA GLU A 16 1.20 -18.85 -11.18
C GLU A 16 2.06 -18.05 -12.16
N THR A 17 1.91 -18.34 -13.44
CA THR A 17 2.60 -17.60 -14.50
C THR A 17 2.08 -16.17 -14.48
N PHE A 18 2.97 -15.20 -14.27
CA PHE A 18 2.67 -13.77 -14.35
C PHE A 18 2.04 -13.47 -15.72
N ASP A 19 0.75 -13.15 -15.73
CA ASP A 19 0.01 -12.73 -16.92
C ASP A 19 0.07 -11.20 -17.02
N PRO A 20 0.87 -10.63 -17.94
CA PRO A 20 1.01 -9.19 -18.08
C PRO A 20 -0.25 -8.49 -18.61
N SER A 21 -1.26 -9.25 -19.06
CA SER A 21 -2.53 -8.72 -19.55
C SER A 21 -3.59 -8.56 -18.45
N LYS A 22 -3.42 -9.24 -17.32
CA LYS A 22 -4.28 -9.09 -16.14
C LYS A 22 -3.82 -7.87 -15.34
N PRO A 23 -4.69 -6.87 -15.08
CA PRO A 23 -4.35 -5.77 -14.18
C PRO A 23 -3.90 -6.35 -12.84
N SER A 24 -2.78 -5.87 -12.29
CA SER A 24 -2.36 -6.35 -10.97
C SER A 24 -3.47 -5.99 -9.97
N GLU A 25 -4.04 -6.99 -9.30
CA GLU A 25 -4.97 -6.77 -8.18
C GLU A 25 -4.30 -5.97 -7.05
N LEU A 26 -2.95 -5.92 -7.06
CA LEU A 26 -2.14 -5.06 -6.23
C LEU A 26 -2.29 -3.60 -6.66
N LYS A 27 -2.94 -2.81 -5.81
CA LYS A 27 -3.02 -1.36 -5.95
C LYS A 27 -1.62 -0.77 -5.80
N ILE A 28 -1.10 -0.18 -6.88
CA ILE A 28 0.29 0.30 -6.95
C ILE A 28 0.49 1.59 -6.13
N HIS A 29 -0.56 2.40 -5.96
CA HIS A 29 -0.52 3.64 -5.19
C HIS A 29 -1.93 4.04 -4.71
N TYR A 30 -2.00 4.98 -3.77
CA TYR A 30 -3.22 5.47 -3.10
C TYR A 30 -3.52 6.94 -3.41
N ILE A 31 -3.09 7.46 -4.57
CA ILE A 31 -3.26 8.87 -4.95
C ILE A 31 -4.72 9.34 -4.81
N GLY A 32 -5.71 8.51 -5.21
CA GLY A 32 -7.13 8.86 -5.07
C GLY A 32 -7.56 9.02 -3.63
N GLU A 33 -7.19 8.07 -2.76
CA GLU A 33 -7.48 8.15 -1.33
C GLU A 33 -6.75 9.31 -0.66
N TRP A 34 -5.52 9.62 -1.08
CA TRP A 34 -4.81 10.80 -0.61
C TRP A 34 -5.51 12.10 -1.03
N MET A 35 -6.00 12.18 -2.27
CA MET A 35 -6.78 13.34 -2.71
C MET A 35 -8.05 13.51 -1.88
N GLU A 36 -8.79 12.42 -1.65
CA GLU A 36 -9.98 12.43 -0.79
C GLU A 36 -9.64 12.86 0.65
N HIS A 37 -8.59 12.26 1.24
CA HIS A 37 -8.14 12.57 2.60
C HIS A 37 -7.66 14.01 2.77
N ARG A 38 -7.21 14.66 1.70
CA ARG A 38 -6.75 16.05 1.67
C ARG A 38 -7.79 17.02 1.11
N GLU A 39 -9.00 16.53 0.83
CA GLU A 39 -10.09 17.31 0.22
C GLU A 39 -9.67 18.01 -1.08
N LYS A 40 -8.80 17.36 -1.87
CA LYS A 40 -8.30 17.87 -3.15
C LYS A 40 -9.10 17.29 -4.31
N SER A 41 -9.48 18.13 -5.26
CA SER A 41 -10.17 17.75 -6.48
C SER A 41 -9.20 17.48 -7.64
N VAL A 42 -9.70 16.83 -8.70
CA VAL A 42 -8.96 16.67 -9.97
C VAL A 42 -8.57 18.02 -10.56
N LYS A 43 -9.45 19.03 -10.43
CA LYS A 43 -9.19 20.39 -10.89
C LYS A 43 -7.99 20.99 -10.17
N ASP A 44 -7.94 20.87 -8.84
CA ASP A 44 -6.83 21.38 -8.03
C ASP A 44 -5.50 20.74 -8.43
N MET A 45 -5.49 19.43 -8.70
CA MET A 45 -4.29 18.72 -9.14
C MET A 45 -3.85 19.14 -10.54
N VAL A 46 -4.78 19.33 -11.47
CA VAL A 46 -4.48 19.82 -12.83
C VAL A 46 -3.85 21.20 -12.79
N GLU A 47 -4.41 22.11 -11.99
CA GLU A 47 -3.91 23.47 -11.83
C GLU A 47 -2.54 23.49 -11.14
N ALA A 48 -2.38 22.77 -10.03
CA ALA A 48 -1.12 22.73 -9.27
C ALA A 48 0.03 22.07 -10.04
N LEU A 49 -0.27 21.09 -10.88
CA LEU A 49 0.72 20.36 -11.68
C LEU A 49 0.87 20.92 -13.11
N ASP A 50 0.24 22.05 -13.43
CA ASP A 50 0.28 22.68 -14.75
C ASP A 50 0.04 21.67 -15.88
N LEU A 51 -0.98 20.82 -15.73
CA LEU A 51 -1.31 19.78 -16.70
C LEU A 51 -2.21 20.33 -17.79
N SER A 52 -1.90 20.03 -19.05
CA SER A 52 -2.71 20.51 -20.18
C SER A 52 -4.13 19.92 -20.21
N THR A 53 -4.34 18.72 -19.64
CA THR A 53 -5.66 18.06 -19.58
C THR A 53 -5.84 17.21 -18.31
N PRO A 54 -7.09 17.01 -17.84
CA PRO A 54 -7.39 16.14 -16.69
C PRO A 54 -7.23 14.65 -17.00
N SER A 55 -7.08 14.28 -18.28
CA SER A 55 -6.95 12.89 -18.73
C SER A 55 -5.80 12.17 -18.04
N GLN A 56 -4.69 12.86 -17.78
CA GLN A 56 -3.54 12.28 -17.10
C GLN A 56 -3.88 11.92 -15.63
N VAL A 57 -4.54 12.83 -14.92
CA VAL A 57 -4.98 12.58 -13.53
C VAL A 57 -5.92 11.39 -13.46
N TYR A 58 -6.90 11.30 -14.36
CA TYR A 58 -7.80 10.15 -14.39
C TYR A 58 -7.10 8.82 -14.70
N ARG A 59 -6.01 8.82 -15.49
CA ARG A 59 -5.21 7.61 -15.69
C ARG A 59 -4.51 7.19 -14.40
N TRP A 60 -3.91 8.14 -13.67
CA TRP A 60 -3.33 7.85 -12.36
C TRP A 60 -4.40 7.31 -11.40
N LEU A 61 -5.56 7.94 -11.29
CA LEU A 61 -6.65 7.47 -10.42
C LEU A 61 -7.16 6.06 -10.78
N LYS A 62 -6.99 5.62 -12.04
CA LYS A 62 -7.28 4.25 -12.49
C LYS A 62 -6.14 3.25 -12.24
N GLY A 63 -5.05 3.68 -11.62
CA GLY A 63 -3.92 2.85 -11.24
C GLY A 63 -2.71 2.92 -12.19
N GLN A 64 -2.70 3.83 -13.16
CA GLN A 64 -1.47 4.08 -13.93
C GLN A 64 -0.39 4.63 -12.98
N LYS A 65 0.72 3.91 -12.84
CA LYS A 65 1.87 4.39 -12.08
C LYS A 65 2.42 5.70 -12.68
N PRO A 66 2.49 6.81 -11.92
CA PRO A 66 3.17 8.02 -12.38
C PRO A 66 4.67 7.78 -12.56
N HIS A 67 5.29 8.53 -13.46
CA HIS A 67 6.75 8.58 -13.56
C HIS A 67 7.36 9.25 -12.32
N ASN A 68 8.66 9.05 -12.10
CA ASN A 68 9.33 9.53 -10.88
C ASN A 68 9.14 11.04 -10.65
N ASP A 69 9.32 11.86 -11.69
CA ASP A 69 9.15 13.32 -11.57
C ASP A 69 7.69 13.71 -11.28
N GLU A 70 6.74 13.01 -11.87
CA GLU A 70 5.30 13.21 -11.60
C GLU A 70 4.98 12.81 -10.15
N LEU A 71 5.54 11.69 -9.69
CA LEU A 71 5.33 11.19 -8.33
C LEU A 71 5.82 12.19 -7.28
N LEU A 72 6.99 12.81 -7.49
CA LEU A 72 7.51 13.87 -6.61
C LEU A 72 6.56 15.06 -6.55
N ARG A 73 6.05 15.51 -7.71
CA ARG A 73 5.15 16.67 -7.77
C ARG A 73 3.77 16.35 -7.16
N ILE A 74 3.25 15.15 -7.39
CA ILE A 74 2.01 14.66 -6.78
C ILE A 74 2.15 14.58 -5.26
N ALA A 75 3.28 14.07 -4.76
CA ALA A 75 3.56 13.98 -3.33
C ALA A 75 3.63 15.37 -2.68
N ALA A 76 4.31 16.32 -3.34
CA ALA A 76 4.36 17.71 -2.90
C ALA A 76 2.97 18.36 -2.86
N PHE A 77 2.14 18.16 -3.89
CA PHE A 77 0.76 18.65 -3.93
C PHE A 77 -0.12 18.06 -2.82
N LEU A 78 0.09 16.79 -2.46
CA LEU A 78 -0.66 16.08 -1.42
C LEU A 78 -0.05 16.26 -0.01
N GLU A 79 0.98 17.08 0.11
CA GLU A 79 1.69 17.38 1.37
C GLU A 79 2.16 16.09 2.06
N THR A 80 2.84 15.24 1.31
CA THR A 80 3.35 13.95 1.77
C THR A 80 4.65 13.57 1.07
N GLU A 81 5.31 12.52 1.56
CA GLU A 81 6.49 11.94 0.93
C GLU A 81 6.09 11.03 -0.24
N PRO A 82 6.94 10.88 -1.29
CA PRO A 82 6.65 10.02 -2.44
C PRO A 82 6.36 8.56 -2.06
N GLU A 83 7.06 8.01 -1.07
CA GLU A 83 6.87 6.65 -0.60
C GLU A 83 5.53 6.47 0.14
N SER A 84 4.99 7.54 0.72
CA SER A 84 3.68 7.53 1.37
C SER A 84 2.54 7.36 0.38
N LEU A 85 2.71 7.73 -0.89
CA LEU A 85 1.72 7.48 -1.93
C LEU A 85 1.51 5.99 -2.21
N LEU A 86 2.43 5.12 -1.78
CA LEU A 86 2.32 3.67 -1.90
C LEU A 86 1.53 3.03 -0.74
N ARG A 87 1.06 3.85 0.22
CA ARG A 87 0.28 3.42 1.38
C ARG A 87 -1.01 4.22 1.49
N HIS A 88 -2.02 3.62 2.10
CA HIS A 88 -3.27 4.31 2.39
C HIS A 88 -3.01 5.48 3.37
N PRO A 89 -3.64 6.66 3.20
CA PRO A 89 -3.39 7.83 4.05
C PRO A 89 -3.65 7.56 5.54
N LEU A 90 -4.67 6.75 5.85
CA LEU A 90 -4.96 6.35 7.24
C LEU A 90 -3.95 5.38 7.84
N ASP A 91 -3.01 4.86 7.06
CA ASP A 91 -1.91 4.00 7.54
C ASP A 91 -0.58 4.75 7.64
N ASP A 92 -0.45 5.88 6.93
CA ASP A 92 0.81 6.63 6.85
C ASP A 92 1.26 7.17 8.22
N TRP A 93 0.30 7.56 9.07
CA TRP A 93 0.60 8.02 10.43
C TRP A 93 1.37 6.98 11.23
N MET A 94 1.12 5.68 11.03
CA MET A 94 1.86 4.60 11.73
C MET A 94 3.33 4.65 11.36
N THR A 95 3.65 4.86 10.08
CA THR A 95 5.03 4.96 9.62
C THR A 95 5.74 6.14 10.27
N ARG A 96 5.07 7.30 10.32
CA ARG A 96 5.60 8.50 10.99
C ARG A 96 5.75 8.27 12.49
N PHE A 97 4.78 7.61 13.10
CA PHE A 97 4.79 7.25 14.51
C PHE A 97 5.94 6.30 14.87
N PHE A 98 6.28 5.33 14.03
CA PHE A 98 7.40 4.42 14.33
C PHE A 98 8.78 4.97 13.95
N ARG A 99 8.86 6.12 13.25
CA ARG A 99 10.12 6.73 12.84
C ARG A 99 10.94 7.18 14.05
N GLY A 100 12.21 6.79 14.10
CA GLY A 100 13.16 7.17 15.17
C GLY A 100 13.06 6.39 16.48
N ARG A 101 12.09 5.47 16.61
CA ARG A 101 11.97 4.59 17.78
C ARG A 101 12.89 3.37 17.67
N SER A 102 13.35 2.85 18.80
CA SER A 102 14.16 1.62 18.84
C SER A 102 13.33 0.39 18.45
N GLU A 103 14.00 -0.71 18.11
CA GLU A 103 13.32 -1.98 17.80
C GLU A 103 12.56 -2.53 19.01
N GLU A 104 13.08 -2.36 20.23
CA GLU A 104 12.43 -2.74 21.49
C GLU A 104 11.16 -1.93 21.72
N GLU A 105 11.20 -0.61 21.50
CA GLU A 105 10.04 0.27 21.62
C GLU A 105 8.96 -0.11 20.61
N LYS A 106 9.34 -0.36 19.35
CA LYS A 106 8.41 -0.82 18.31
C LYS A 106 7.73 -2.12 18.72
N LYS A 107 8.49 -3.11 19.22
CA LYS A 107 7.93 -4.38 19.71
C LYS A 107 6.94 -4.17 20.85
N ALA A 108 7.31 -3.35 21.85
CA ALA A 108 6.44 -3.06 22.98
C ALA A 108 5.12 -2.40 22.55
N ILE A 109 5.17 -1.45 21.61
CA ILE A 109 3.98 -0.81 21.05
C ILE A 109 3.11 -1.84 20.32
N VAL A 110 3.71 -2.69 19.48
CA VAL A 110 2.98 -3.74 18.74
C VAL A 110 2.29 -4.69 19.72
N GLU A 111 2.98 -5.16 20.75
CA GLU A 111 2.40 -6.02 21.79
C GLU A 111 1.23 -5.33 22.52
N MET A 112 1.38 -4.04 22.85
CA MET A 112 0.31 -3.26 23.47
C MET A 112 -0.92 -3.16 22.55
N MET A 113 -0.71 -2.82 21.27
CA MET A 113 -1.81 -2.73 20.30
C MET A 113 -2.49 -4.08 20.08
N GLN A 114 -1.74 -5.18 20.03
CA GLN A 114 -2.27 -6.54 19.95
C GLN A 114 -3.07 -6.93 21.18
N LYS A 115 -2.70 -6.48 22.38
CA LYS A 115 -3.50 -6.70 23.59
C LYS A 115 -4.80 -5.88 23.58
N ALA A 116 -4.75 -4.66 23.06
CA ALA A 116 -5.89 -3.76 23.04
C ALA A 116 -6.93 -4.09 21.94
N TRP A 117 -6.48 -4.50 20.74
CA TRP A 117 -7.33 -4.72 19.57
C TRP A 117 -7.00 -5.99 18.78
N GLY A 118 -6.05 -6.80 19.23
CA GLY A 118 -5.76 -8.08 18.58
C GLY A 118 -6.98 -8.97 18.64
N ARG A 119 -7.28 -9.65 17.52
CA ARG A 119 -8.33 -10.66 17.49
C ARG A 119 -8.02 -11.71 18.56
N THR A 120 -8.79 -11.75 19.63
CA THR A 120 -8.90 -12.94 20.47
C THR A 120 -9.63 -14.01 19.66
N GLY A 121 -8.90 -14.70 18.80
CA GLY A 121 -9.34 -15.98 18.26
C GLY A 121 -9.26 -17.02 19.38
N THR A 122 -10.27 -17.07 20.25
CA THR A 122 -10.59 -18.33 20.93
C THR A 122 -11.23 -19.25 19.92
N SER A 123 -10.70 -20.47 19.89
CA SER A 123 -11.17 -21.69 19.24
C SER A 123 -12.67 -21.78 18.91
N GLY A 124 -12.93 -22.33 17.72
CA GLY A 124 -14.20 -22.89 17.26
C GLY A 124 -13.98 -23.68 15.99
#